data_AF-A0A6S9S371-F1
#
_entry.id   AF-A0A6S9S371-F1
#
_cell.length_a   1.000
_cell.length_b   1.000
_cell.length_c   1.000
_cell.angle_alpha   90.00
_cell.angle_beta   90.00
_cell.angle_gamma   90.00
#
_symmetry.space_group_name_H-M   'P 1'
#
loop_
_entity.id
_entity.type
_entity.pdbx_description
1 polymer ?
#
loop_
_entity_poly.entity_id
_entity_poly.type
_entity_poly.pdbx_seq_one_letter_code
_entity_poly.pdbx_strand_id
1 'polypeptide(L)'
;MPLCVHQGFAGYGEYRGSIAAFLYTWPDGDTDRAPIKLQKMGGAGLATIDEPETGPRFGAEGLSIPMDPGSERIARSKLGPYYERMPDGGGSIFAANDNSKRCELKELRVYVGVWPEGERIPFDGAIPFAIE
;
A
#
# COMPACT_ATOMS: atom_id res chain seq x y z
N MET A 1 9.07 1.43 -5.83
CA MET A 1 8.63 0.86 -4.55
C MET A 1 7.53 -0.15 -4.84
N PRO A 2 7.72 -1.44 -4.58
CA PRO A 2 6.65 -2.42 -4.67
C PRO A 2 5.97 -2.55 -3.29
N LEU A 3 4.70 -2.91 -3.30
CA LEU A 3 3.87 -3.07 -2.11
C LEU A 3 3.20 -4.44 -2.20
N CYS A 4 3.06 -5.13 -1.06
CA CYS A 4 2.36 -6.40 -0.99
C CYS A 4 1.20 -6.28 0.00
N VAL A 5 -0.01 -6.30 -0.53
CA VAL A 5 -1.25 -6.50 0.22
C VAL A 5 -1.80 -7.87 -0.15
N HIS A 6 -2.34 -8.58 0.85
CA HIS A 6 -2.94 -9.91 0.65
C HIS A 6 -4.11 -9.87 -0.37
N GLN A 7 -4.78 -8.72 -0.49
CA GLN A 7 -5.71 -8.39 -1.56
C GLN A 7 -5.34 -7.00 -2.09
N GLY A 8 -4.95 -6.95 -3.36
CA GLY A 8 -4.55 -5.74 -4.08
C GLY A 8 -5.64 -4.68 -4.19
N PHE A 9 -5.26 -3.55 -4.78
CA PHE A 9 -6.18 -2.55 -5.33
C PHE A 9 -6.89 -3.13 -6.56
N ALA A 10 -8.21 -2.98 -6.66
CA ALA A 10 -9.03 -3.53 -7.73
C ALA A 10 -9.93 -2.49 -8.42
N GLY A 11 -10.11 -1.31 -7.83
CA GLY A 11 -10.90 -0.20 -8.34
C GLY A 11 -12.41 -0.36 -8.21
N TYR A 12 -12.92 -1.16 -7.26
CA TYR A 12 -14.37 -1.40 -7.13
C TYR A 12 -15.09 -0.49 -6.13
N GLY A 13 -14.39 0.46 -5.49
CA GLY A 13 -14.98 1.37 -4.50
C GLY A 13 -15.15 0.77 -3.11
N GLU A 14 -14.38 -0.28 -2.77
CA GLU A 14 -14.54 -1.03 -1.52
C GLU A 14 -13.37 -0.84 -0.53
N TYR A 15 -13.60 -1.21 0.73
CA TYR A 15 -12.56 -1.30 1.74
C TYR A 15 -12.19 -2.77 1.94
N ARG A 16 -10.91 -3.10 1.85
CA ARG A 16 -10.43 -4.47 2.05
C ARG A 16 -9.65 -4.58 3.34
N GLY A 17 -10.08 -5.55 4.16
CA GLY A 17 -9.46 -5.87 5.42
C GLY A 17 -8.36 -6.93 5.26
N SER A 18 -7.21 -6.71 5.90
CA SER A 18 -6.20 -7.74 6.07
C SER A 18 -5.31 -7.40 7.25
N ILE A 19 -5.37 -8.24 8.29
CA ILE A 19 -4.47 -8.13 9.46
C ILE A 19 -3.03 -8.49 9.06
N ALA A 20 -2.87 -9.36 8.06
CA ALA A 20 -1.56 -9.77 7.57
C ALA A 20 -0.92 -8.79 6.57
N ALA A 21 -1.56 -7.65 6.28
CA ALA A 21 -1.00 -6.63 5.41
C ALA A 21 0.28 -6.02 6.01
N PHE A 22 1.21 -5.65 5.15
CA PHE A 22 2.45 -5.01 5.54
C PHE A 22 2.90 -4.00 4.49
N LEU A 23 3.66 -3.00 4.93
CA LEU A 23 4.40 -2.12 4.04
C LEU A 23 5.85 -2.59 3.98
N TYR A 24 6.58 -2.23 2.94
CA TYR A 24 8.02 -2.36 2.94
C TYR A 24 8.70 -1.28 2.12
N THR A 25 9.96 -1.00 2.41
CA THR A 25 10.72 0.09 1.78
C THR A 25 12.23 -0.18 1.75
N TRP A 26 12.89 0.47 0.79
CA TRP A 26 14.35 0.65 0.73
C TRP A 26 14.62 2.15 0.81
N PRO A 27 14.85 2.72 2.01
CA PRO A 27 14.99 4.16 2.18
C PRO A 27 16.23 4.74 1.48
N ASP A 28 17.28 3.93 1.31
CA ASP A 28 18.50 4.27 0.56
C ASP A 28 18.36 3.99 -0.95
N GLY A 29 17.28 3.34 -1.37
CA GLY A 29 17.05 2.92 -2.75
C GLY A 29 17.85 1.69 -3.19
N ASP A 30 18.62 1.06 -2.29
CA ASP A 30 19.44 -0.12 -2.62
C ASP A 30 18.58 -1.39 -2.62
N THR A 31 18.08 -1.76 -3.80
CA THR A 31 17.22 -2.93 -3.98
C THR A 31 17.95 -4.28 -3.93
N ASP A 32 19.28 -4.30 -3.86
CA ASP A 32 20.06 -5.54 -3.71
C ASP A 32 20.05 -6.04 -2.25
N ARG A 33 19.63 -5.18 -1.31
CA ARG A 33 19.46 -5.51 0.11
C ARG A 33 18.06 -6.01 0.43
N ALA A 34 17.91 -6.67 1.57
CA ALA A 34 16.59 -6.99 2.09
C ALA A 34 15.82 -5.70 2.43
N PRO A 35 14.53 -5.58 2.03
CA PRO A 35 13.73 -4.41 2.37
C PRO A 35 13.42 -4.37 3.86
N ILE A 36 13.17 -3.17 4.37
CA ILE A 36 12.56 -3.00 5.69
C ILE A 36 11.09 -3.32 5.56
N LYS A 37 10.63 -4.40 6.20
CA LYS A 37 9.22 -4.78 6.30
C LYS A 37 8.62 -4.16 7.56
N LEU A 38 7.45 -3.55 7.42
CA LEU A 38 6.70 -2.92 8.50
C LEU A 38 5.32 -3.58 8.60
N GLN A 39 5.12 -4.35 9.65
CA GLN A 39 3.87 -5.06 9.90
C GLN A 39 2.75 -4.10 10.26
N LYS A 40 1.53 -4.47 9.90
CA LYS A 40 0.34 -3.85 10.47
C LYS A 40 0.20 -4.31 11.92
N MET A 41 0.21 -3.36 12.85
CA MET A 41 0.16 -3.60 14.29
C MET A 41 -1.20 -3.27 14.91
N GLY A 42 -2.10 -2.63 14.17
CA GLY A 42 -3.40 -2.24 14.72
C GLY A 42 -4.42 -1.66 13.73
N GLY A 43 -5.52 -1.18 14.31
CA GLY A 43 -6.70 -0.66 13.60
C GLY A 43 -7.73 -1.75 13.29
N ALA A 44 -8.87 -1.36 12.74
CA ALA A 44 -10.01 -2.25 12.45
C ALA A 44 -9.80 -3.17 11.24
N GLY A 45 -8.58 -3.67 11.04
CA GLY A 45 -8.22 -4.54 9.91
C GLY A 45 -8.10 -3.84 8.55
N LEU A 46 -8.47 -2.56 8.43
CA LEU A 46 -8.39 -1.80 7.17
C LEU A 46 -6.97 -1.82 6.57
N ALA A 47 -6.85 -2.44 5.39
CA ALA A 47 -5.58 -2.68 4.70
C ALA A 47 -5.52 -2.00 3.33
N THR A 48 -6.61 -1.99 2.56
CA THR A 48 -6.70 -1.31 1.27
C THR A 48 -7.96 -0.46 1.24
N ILE A 49 -7.84 0.77 0.76
CA ILE A 49 -8.98 1.63 0.43
C ILE A 49 -9.00 1.75 -1.09
N ASP A 50 -10.00 1.13 -1.71
CA ASP A 50 -10.04 0.84 -3.14
C ASP A 50 -10.94 1.82 -3.90
N GLU A 51 -10.71 3.12 -3.70
CA GLU A 51 -11.46 4.20 -4.38
C GLU A 51 -10.76 4.55 -5.71
N PRO A 52 -11.30 4.15 -6.87
CA PRO A 52 -10.66 4.39 -8.16
C PRO A 52 -10.50 5.87 -8.49
N GLU A 53 -11.34 6.75 -7.94
CA GLU A 53 -11.32 8.18 -8.18
C GLU A 53 -10.14 8.88 -7.50
N THR A 54 -9.72 8.39 -6.32
CA THR A 54 -8.68 9.05 -5.51
C THR A 54 -7.33 8.36 -5.60
N GLY A 55 -7.30 7.11 -6.09
CA GLY A 55 -6.08 6.34 -6.30
C GLY A 55 -5.70 5.42 -5.14
N PRO A 56 -4.59 4.68 -5.27
CA PRO A 56 -4.25 3.60 -4.34
C PRO A 56 -3.94 4.10 -2.92
N ARG A 57 -4.59 3.48 -1.94
CA ARG A 57 -4.39 3.76 -0.51
C ARG A 57 -4.33 2.47 0.30
N PHE A 58 -3.36 2.40 1.20
CA PHE A 58 -3.02 1.20 1.96
C PHE A 58 -2.96 1.51 3.44
N GLY A 59 -3.99 1.05 4.16
CA GLY A 59 -4.33 1.46 5.51
C GLY A 59 -4.77 2.93 5.58
N ALA A 60 -5.39 3.30 6.71
CA ALA A 60 -5.85 4.68 6.93
C ALA A 60 -4.70 5.71 6.91
N GLU A 61 -3.53 5.33 7.43
CA GLU A 61 -2.37 6.22 7.49
C GLU A 61 -1.10 5.64 6.83
N GLY A 62 -1.13 4.40 6.33
CA GLY A 62 0.08 3.70 5.88
C GLY A 62 0.77 4.34 4.66
N LEU A 63 0.17 4.17 3.48
CA LEU A 63 0.65 4.74 2.22
C LEU A 63 -0.53 5.20 1.36
N SER A 64 -0.44 6.39 0.81
CA SER A 64 -1.42 6.94 -0.13
C SER A 64 -0.71 7.53 -1.32
N ILE A 65 -1.20 7.18 -2.51
CA ILE A 65 -0.70 7.67 -3.79
C ILE A 65 -1.88 8.32 -4.52
N PRO A 66 -2.23 9.58 -4.17
CA PRO A 66 -3.35 10.27 -4.80
C PRO A 66 -3.17 10.39 -6.31
N MET A 67 -4.24 10.12 -7.05
CA MET A 67 -4.31 10.28 -8.50
C MET A 67 -5.22 11.45 -8.91
N ASP A 68 -5.72 12.22 -7.95
CA ASP A 68 -6.52 13.42 -8.19
C ASP A 68 -5.70 14.52 -8.92
N PRO A 69 -6.35 15.32 -9.78
CA PRO A 69 -5.72 16.44 -10.47
C PRO A 69 -4.90 17.36 -9.55
N GLY A 70 -3.63 17.58 -9.90
CA GLY A 70 -2.68 18.39 -9.12
C GLY A 70 -1.98 17.66 -7.96
N SER A 71 -2.28 16.38 -7.73
CA SER A 71 -1.60 15.55 -6.73
C SER A 71 -1.02 14.23 -7.28
N GLU A 72 -1.10 14.00 -8.58
CA GLU A 72 -0.77 12.75 -9.29
C GLU A 72 0.70 12.32 -9.11
N ARG A 73 1.58 13.27 -8.75
CA ARG A 73 3.01 13.05 -8.55
C ARG A 73 3.43 12.98 -7.08
N ILE A 74 2.48 12.82 -6.17
CA ILE A 74 2.74 12.85 -4.73
C ILE A 74 2.48 11.49 -4.12
N ALA A 75 3.37 11.03 -3.24
CA ALA A 75 3.06 9.96 -2.30
C ALA A 75 3.09 10.49 -0.86
N ARG A 76 2.26 9.90 -0.01
CA ARG A 76 2.11 10.25 1.40
C ARG A 76 2.22 9.01 2.26
N SER A 77 2.94 9.10 3.37
CA SER A 77 3.03 8.01 4.35
C SER A 77 3.08 8.55 5.76
N LYS A 78 2.26 7.97 6.63
CA LYS A 78 2.15 8.31 8.05
C LYS A 78 1.90 7.00 8.81
N LEU A 79 2.93 6.15 8.98
CA LEU A 79 2.85 4.83 9.62
C LEU A 79 1.93 4.78 10.86
N GLY A 80 1.89 5.88 11.62
CA GLY A 80 0.81 6.14 12.58
C GLY A 80 0.90 5.19 13.77
N PRO A 81 -0.25 4.82 14.37
CA PRO A 81 -0.33 3.74 15.36
C PRO A 81 -0.61 2.37 14.72
N TYR A 82 -0.84 2.32 13.41
CA TYR A 82 -1.36 1.12 12.74
C TYR A 82 -0.28 0.25 12.10
N TYR A 83 0.93 0.78 11.91
CA TYR A 83 2.08 0.06 11.38
C TYR A 83 3.29 0.19 12.31
N GLU A 84 4.19 -0.79 12.24
CA GLU A 84 5.51 -0.70 12.87
C GLU A 84 6.23 0.59 12.44
N ARG A 85 7.03 1.13 13.36
CA ARG A 85 7.91 2.28 13.06
C ARG A 85 9.14 1.79 12.31
N MET A 86 9.77 2.72 11.59
CA MET A 86 11.09 2.47 11.01
C MET A 86 12.10 2.14 12.13
N PRO A 87 13.19 1.40 11.84
CA PRO A 87 14.21 1.05 12.84
C PRO A 87 14.84 2.25 13.56
N ASP A 88 14.86 3.41 12.92
CA ASP A 88 15.32 4.69 13.47
C ASP A 88 14.24 5.45 14.28
N GLY A 89 13.05 4.88 14.45
CA GLY A 89 11.89 5.50 15.08
C GLY A 89 11.03 6.35 14.13
N GLY A 90 11.42 6.45 12.85
CA GLY A 90 10.72 7.22 11.83
C GLY A 90 9.25 6.82 11.63
N GLY A 91 8.41 7.82 11.33
CA GLY A 91 6.95 7.67 11.16
C GLY A 91 6.48 7.57 9.71
N SER A 92 7.38 7.30 8.77
CA SER A 92 7.12 7.25 7.33
C SER A 92 8.08 6.28 6.66
N ILE A 93 7.68 5.73 5.52
CA ILE A 93 8.51 4.82 4.70
C ILE A 93 9.52 5.55 3.81
N PHE A 94 9.44 6.88 3.73
CA PHE A 94 10.30 7.69 2.86
C PHE A 94 11.67 7.95 3.51
N ALA A 95 12.64 8.32 2.67
CA ALA A 95 13.99 8.62 3.13
C ALA A 95 14.01 9.85 4.05
N ALA A 96 15.02 9.94 4.93
CA ALA A 96 15.11 11.02 5.92
C ALA A 96 15.21 12.43 5.30
N ASN A 97 15.66 12.54 4.05
CA ASN A 97 15.76 13.79 3.29
C ASN A 97 14.46 14.17 2.56
N ASP A 98 13.49 13.26 2.46
CA ASP A 98 12.15 13.61 2.00
C ASP A 98 11.41 14.35 3.10
N ASN A 99 10.50 15.28 2.74
CA ASN A 99 9.57 15.83 3.72
C ASN A 99 8.91 14.65 4.42
N SER A 100 9.08 14.55 5.74
CA SER A 100 9.02 13.28 6.49
C SER A 100 7.71 12.47 6.36
N LYS A 101 6.69 12.98 5.66
CA LYS A 101 5.40 12.33 5.40
C LYS A 101 4.93 12.42 3.95
N ARG A 102 5.70 13.06 3.06
CA ARG A 102 5.36 13.31 1.65
C ARG A 102 6.61 13.32 0.77
N CYS A 103 6.58 12.61 -0.34
CA CYS A 103 7.62 12.69 -1.37
C CYS A 103 7.03 12.94 -2.76
N GLU A 104 7.87 13.38 -3.70
CA GLU A 104 7.52 13.41 -5.12
C GLU A 104 7.83 12.05 -5.75
N LEU A 105 6.87 11.52 -6.49
CA LEU A 105 7.02 10.29 -7.24
C LEU A 105 7.81 10.52 -8.53
N LYS A 106 8.90 9.78 -8.68
CA LYS A 106 9.61 9.66 -9.96
C LYS A 106 8.95 8.64 -10.88
N GLU A 107 8.48 7.53 -10.31
CA GLU A 107 7.89 6.41 -11.04
C GLU A 107 6.91 5.65 -10.14
N LEU A 108 5.80 5.19 -10.74
CA LEU A 108 4.86 4.24 -10.14
C LEU A 108 4.82 2.98 -11.00
N ARG A 109 5.12 1.84 -10.39
CA ARG A 109 4.99 0.51 -11.03
C ARG A 109 3.90 -0.27 -10.33
N VAL A 110 2.96 -0.78 -11.11
CA VAL A 110 1.91 -1.67 -10.64
C VAL A 110 2.24 -3.08 -11.11
N TYR A 111 2.30 -4.01 -10.17
CA TYR A 111 2.53 -5.42 -10.46
C TYR A 111 1.23 -6.17 -10.24
N VAL A 112 0.83 -6.93 -11.25
CA VAL A 112 -0.27 -7.88 -11.17
C VAL A 112 0.33 -9.26 -11.35
N GLY A 113 -0.26 -10.28 -10.72
CA GLY A 113 0.13 -11.63 -11.06
C GLY A 113 -0.26 -11.95 -12.51
N VAL A 114 0.30 -13.03 -13.03
CA VAL A 114 -0.11 -13.61 -14.31
C VAL A 114 -0.40 -15.06 -14.01
N TRP A 115 -1.63 -15.48 -14.30
CA TRP A 115 -2.11 -16.82 -13.98
C TRP A 115 -2.41 -17.56 -15.29
N PRO A 116 -2.01 -18.84 -15.40
CA PRO A 116 -2.42 -19.72 -16.48
C PRO A 116 -3.94 -19.80 -16.65
N GLU A 117 -4.38 -20.10 -17.86
CA GLU A 117 -5.79 -20.38 -18.14
C GLU A 117 -6.30 -21.53 -17.27
N GLY A 118 -7.43 -21.32 -16.59
CA GLY A 118 -8.03 -22.31 -15.69
C GLY A 118 -7.41 -22.39 -14.29
N GLU A 119 -6.33 -21.65 -14.00
CA GLU A 119 -5.81 -21.58 -12.64
C GLU A 119 -6.71 -20.70 -11.76
N ARG A 120 -7.09 -21.21 -10.60
CA ARG A 120 -7.85 -20.43 -9.62
C ARG A 120 -6.96 -19.31 -9.09
N ILE A 121 -7.32 -18.08 -9.41
CA ILE A 121 -6.65 -16.89 -8.89
C ILE A 121 -6.98 -16.77 -7.39
N PRO A 122 -5.99 -16.78 -6.48
CA PRO A 122 -6.25 -16.58 -5.07
C PRO A 122 -6.89 -15.21 -4.84
N PHE A 123 -7.99 -15.18 -4.08
CA PHE A 123 -8.70 -13.94 -3.74
C PHE A 123 -9.22 -13.15 -4.95
N ASP A 124 -9.56 -13.86 -6.04
CA ASP A 124 -10.30 -13.36 -7.22
C ASP A 124 -11.69 -12.85 -6.90
N GLY A 125 -12.23 -13.27 -5.75
CA GLY A 125 -13.44 -12.77 -5.15
C GLY A 125 -13.31 -11.33 -4.66
N ALA A 126 -13.15 -10.38 -5.58
CA ALA A 126 -13.65 -9.02 -5.41
C ALA A 126 -15.20 -9.04 -5.46
N ILE A 127 -15.84 -9.93 -4.67
CA ILE A 127 -17.30 -10.10 -4.70
C ILE A 127 -17.86 -8.94 -3.89
N PRO A 128 -18.55 -7.98 -4.54
CA PRO A 128 -19.10 -6.84 -3.85
C PRO A 128 -20.36 -7.32 -3.14
N PHE A 129 -20.21 -7.64 -1.86
CA PHE A 129 -21.25 -8.16 -0.97
C PHE A 129 -21.88 -9.50 -1.39
N ALA A 130 -22.30 -10.26 -0.39
CA ALA A 130 -23.03 -11.51 -0.57
C ALA A 130 -24.23 -11.32 -1.50
N ILE A 131 -24.24 -12.02 -2.63
CA ILE A 131 -25.47 -12.41 -3.31
C ILE A 131 -25.59 -13.92 -3.07
N GLU A 132 -26.32 -14.27 -2.01
CA GLU A 132 -27.05 -15.54 -1.97
C GLU A 132 -28.31 -15.41 -2.83
#